data_AF-A0A0W8DLC3-F1
#
_entry.id   AF-A0A0W8DLC3-F1
#
_cell.length_a   1.000
_cell.length_b   1.000
_cell.length_c   1.000
_cell.angle_alpha   90.00
_cell.angle_beta   90.00
_cell.angle_gamma   90.00
#
_symmetry.space_group_name_H-M   'P 1'
#
loop_
_entity.id
_entity.type
_entity.pdbx_description
1 polymer ?
#
loop_
_entity_poly.entity_id
_entity_poly.type
_entity_poly.pdbx_seq_one_letter_code
_entity_poly.pdbx_strand_id
1 'polypeptide(L)'
;MSVPPTSAANLNVGWDPSPLSASTGGDFDANSLIERTQEVKVDVNDYSRFKDIGKDLEDEDKKQDTQPAAVAPEAKCRNCSKPGAKLKCNLPENMRGYKNGLPYFHRELSKEEKNLIGDIAPQKIELKPAGLKEQGLLMFFFILQPDPVQHDGSAWNKAGTFEERVVTKWAEDKWKEIFTGATYSEGNLQATLKAPEKISGDASICVVRGKKRYLFDFSLKLPFEVAISGGSTCKGTYEMNDISSDEDYEISCRLTKKLNNASEQSAVQAFVAKKDNGLQKELVRLISVFASEFQQQ
;
A
#
# COMPACT_ATOMS: atom_id res chain seq x y z
N MET A 1 50.64 22.88 12.06
CA MET A 1 50.32 22.37 13.41
C MET A 1 49.10 21.49 13.25
N SER A 2 49.33 20.18 13.17
CA SER A 2 48.33 19.17 12.79
C SER A 2 47.67 18.62 14.05
N VAL A 3 46.34 18.59 14.05
CA VAL A 3 45.52 18.03 15.14
C VAL A 3 45.29 16.54 14.84
N PRO A 4 45.57 15.61 15.76
CA PRO A 4 45.37 14.18 15.52
C PRO A 4 43.89 13.78 15.62
N PRO A 5 43.48 12.68 14.97
CA PRO A 5 42.11 12.19 14.99
C PRO A 5 41.77 11.52 16.33
N THR A 6 40.70 11.98 16.97
CA THR A 6 40.15 11.41 18.20
C THR A 6 39.42 10.09 17.88
N SER A 7 39.91 8.99 18.44
CA SER A 7 39.24 7.69 18.43
C SER A 7 37.99 7.74 19.32
N ALA A 8 36.82 7.47 18.75
CA ALA A 8 35.57 7.31 19.50
C ALA A 8 35.50 5.88 20.06
N ALA A 9 36.08 5.68 21.24
CA ALA A 9 35.90 4.48 22.03
C ALA A 9 35.22 4.83 23.37
N ASN A 10 34.09 4.17 23.61
CA ASN A 10 33.45 3.92 24.90
C ASN A 10 32.73 5.10 25.58
N LEU A 11 31.47 5.29 25.17
CA LEU A 11 30.41 5.73 26.08
C LEU A 11 30.16 4.61 27.10
N ASN A 12 30.47 4.91 28.36
CA ASN A 12 30.32 4.05 29.53
C ASN A 12 28.82 3.81 29.82
N VAL A 13 28.26 2.72 29.32
CA VAL A 13 26.98 2.17 29.79
C VAL A 13 27.26 1.30 31.01
N GLY A 14 26.88 1.81 32.19
CA GLY A 14 27.26 1.28 33.49
C GLY A 14 26.90 -0.19 33.71
N TRP A 15 27.87 -1.06 33.50
CA TRP A 15 27.93 -2.41 34.04
C TRP A 15 29.21 -2.53 34.86
N ASP A 16 29.07 -2.52 36.18
CA ASP A 16 30.15 -2.75 37.14
C ASP A 16 30.37 -4.26 37.29
N PRO A 17 31.56 -4.80 36.97
CA PRO A 17 31.89 -6.19 37.17
C PRO A 17 32.72 -6.35 38.44
N SER A 18 32.06 -6.32 39.60
CA SER A 18 32.67 -6.73 40.86
C SER A 18 31.96 -7.98 41.41
N PRO A 19 32.69 -9.06 41.77
CA PRO A 19 32.09 -10.33 42.14
C PRO A 19 31.52 -10.22 43.56
N LEU A 20 30.21 -10.38 43.69
CA LEU A 20 29.53 -10.42 44.98
C LEU A 20 30.02 -11.63 45.80
N SER A 21 30.63 -11.28 46.91
CA SER A 21 30.88 -12.08 48.10
C SER A 21 29.74 -13.03 48.45
N ALA A 22 30.11 -14.27 48.75
CA ALA A 22 29.26 -15.29 49.34
C ALA A 22 28.79 -14.91 50.75
N SER A 23 27.48 -15.00 51.01
CA SER A 23 26.98 -15.56 52.28
C SER A 23 25.47 -15.86 52.25
N THR A 24 25.20 -17.13 52.55
CA THR A 24 24.10 -17.66 53.39
C THR A 24 22.65 -17.60 52.90
N GLY A 25 22.13 -18.78 52.56
CA GLY A 25 20.86 -19.25 53.11
C GLY A 25 19.69 -19.33 52.14
N GLY A 26 19.61 -20.43 51.39
CA GLY A 26 18.43 -20.84 50.63
C GLY A 26 18.84 -21.50 49.33
N ASP A 27 18.66 -22.82 49.22
CA ASP A 27 18.83 -23.57 47.97
C ASP A 27 17.85 -23.03 46.93
N PHE A 28 18.33 -22.12 46.07
CA PHE A 28 17.61 -21.69 44.88
C PHE A 28 18.08 -22.58 43.73
N ASP A 29 17.39 -23.70 43.52
CA ASP A 29 17.65 -24.58 42.40
C ASP A 29 17.12 -23.94 41.10
N ALA A 30 18.03 -23.35 40.34
CA ALA A 30 17.75 -22.72 39.06
C ALA A 30 17.19 -23.71 38.01
N ASN A 31 17.33 -25.03 38.21
CA ASN A 31 16.75 -26.02 37.31
C ASN A 31 15.23 -26.19 37.52
N SER A 32 14.71 -25.90 38.71
CA SER A 32 13.27 -25.99 39.00
C SER A 32 12.43 -24.96 38.22
N LEU A 33 13.04 -23.85 37.80
CA LEU A 33 12.38 -22.83 36.99
C LEU A 33 12.38 -23.18 35.50
N ILE A 34 13.37 -23.96 35.05
CA ILE A 34 13.52 -24.38 33.65
C ILE A 34 12.54 -25.52 33.32
N GLU A 35 12.29 -26.44 34.25
CA GLU A 35 11.29 -27.51 34.08
C GLU A 35 9.84 -26.99 33.99
N ARG A 36 9.53 -25.82 34.58
CA ARG A 36 8.19 -25.21 34.46
C ARG A 36 7.93 -24.62 33.06
N THR A 37 8.98 -24.48 32.23
CA THR A 37 8.89 -23.95 30.86
C THR A 37 9.08 -25.01 29.78
N GLN A 38 9.18 -26.29 30.16
CA GLN A 38 9.21 -27.38 29.19
C GLN A 38 7.83 -27.57 28.53
N GLU A 39 7.76 -27.10 27.28
CA GLU A 39 6.85 -27.51 26.21
C GLU A 39 5.36 -27.58 26.55
N VAL A 40 4.71 -26.42 26.71
CA VAL A 40 3.32 -26.32 26.26
C VAL A 40 3.36 -26.23 24.73
N LYS A 41 3.35 -27.38 24.06
CA LYS A 41 3.11 -27.46 22.60
C LYS A 41 1.66 -27.05 22.35
N VAL A 42 1.45 -25.75 22.14
CA VAL A 42 0.18 -25.24 21.63
C VAL A 42 0.17 -25.51 20.13
N ASP A 43 -0.61 -26.49 19.70
CA ASP A 43 -0.89 -26.68 18.27
C ASP A 43 -1.63 -25.43 17.77
N VAL A 44 -1.14 -24.82 16.69
CA VAL A 44 -1.72 -23.62 16.08
C VAL A 44 -3.15 -23.86 15.61
N ASN A 45 -3.54 -25.13 15.43
CA ASN A 45 -4.91 -25.56 15.12
C ASN A 45 -5.71 -26.09 16.33
N ASP A 46 -5.20 -26.00 17.57
CA ASP A 46 -5.96 -26.40 18.76
C ASP A 46 -6.89 -25.29 19.25
N TYR A 47 -8.07 -25.25 18.63
CA TYR A 47 -9.17 -24.37 19.03
C TYR A 47 -9.98 -24.90 20.22
N SER A 48 -9.50 -25.92 20.95
CA SER A 48 -10.24 -26.49 22.09
C SER A 48 -10.49 -25.47 23.20
N ARG A 49 -9.65 -24.42 23.29
CA ARG A 49 -9.86 -23.26 24.17
C ARG A 49 -11.12 -22.44 23.86
N PHE A 50 -11.65 -22.54 22.63
CA PHE A 50 -12.84 -21.81 22.17
C PHE A 50 -14.10 -22.69 22.11
N LYS A 51 -14.02 -23.99 22.43
CA LYS A 51 -15.16 -24.94 22.33
C LYS A 51 -16.26 -24.71 23.37
N ASP A 52 -15.96 -24.04 24.48
CA ASP A 52 -16.94 -23.74 25.52
C ASP A 52 -17.46 -22.29 25.44
N ILE A 53 -17.05 -21.51 24.44
CA ILE A 53 -17.62 -20.18 24.19
C ILE A 53 -19.00 -20.36 23.54
N GLY A 54 -20.05 -20.17 24.33
CA GLY A 54 -21.45 -20.31 23.90
C GLY A 54 -22.21 -21.46 24.55
N LYS A 55 -21.53 -22.31 25.35
CA LYS A 55 -22.18 -23.43 26.05
C LYS A 55 -23.14 -22.98 27.16
N ASP A 56 -23.00 -21.74 27.61
CA ASP A 56 -23.95 -21.09 28.53
C ASP A 56 -25.25 -20.65 27.83
N LEU A 57 -25.41 -20.91 26.53
CA LEU A 57 -26.59 -20.52 25.74
C LEU A 57 -27.40 -21.69 25.14
N GLU A 58 -27.00 -22.95 25.34
CA GLU A 58 -27.67 -24.08 24.67
C GLU A 58 -28.20 -25.21 25.58
N ASP A 59 -28.11 -25.09 26.91
CA ASP A 59 -28.66 -26.09 27.84
C ASP A 59 -29.79 -25.54 28.72
N GLU A 60 -30.93 -25.12 28.12
CA GLU A 60 -32.21 -24.93 28.85
C GLU A 60 -33.41 -25.44 27.99
N ASP A 61 -33.26 -26.59 27.33
CA ASP A 61 -34.37 -27.30 26.67
C ASP A 61 -34.41 -28.78 27.10
N LYS A 62 -34.63 -29.05 28.40
CA LYS A 62 -35.19 -30.33 28.88
C LYS A 62 -35.74 -30.26 30.31
N LYS A 63 -37.07 -30.05 30.37
CA LYS A 63 -38.05 -30.50 31.36
C LYS A 63 -37.50 -31.24 32.60
N GLN A 64 -37.45 -30.55 33.73
CA GLN A 64 -37.54 -31.16 35.07
C GLN A 64 -38.73 -30.57 35.83
N ASP A 65 -39.54 -31.46 36.38
CA ASP A 65 -40.70 -31.18 37.21
C ASP A 65 -40.32 -30.33 38.43
N THR A 66 -40.99 -29.20 38.60
CA THR A 66 -41.11 -28.51 39.89
C THR A 66 -42.52 -27.92 40.00
N GLN A 67 -43.15 -28.17 41.15
CA GLN A 67 -44.50 -27.76 41.52
C GLN A 67 -44.73 -26.24 41.41
N PRO A 68 -45.98 -25.77 41.25
CA PRO A 68 -46.28 -24.46 40.71
C PRO A 68 -45.98 -23.33 41.70
N ALA A 69 -45.01 -22.48 41.35
CA ALA A 69 -44.85 -21.19 42.00
C ALA A 69 -45.99 -20.25 41.53
N ALA A 70 -46.68 -19.67 42.50
CA ALA A 70 -47.84 -18.81 42.32
C ALA A 70 -47.56 -17.66 41.33
N VAL A 71 -48.54 -17.43 40.45
CA VAL A 71 -48.62 -16.31 39.51
C VAL A 71 -48.44 -14.99 40.26
N ALA A 72 -47.31 -14.31 40.03
CA ALA A 72 -47.18 -12.90 40.36
C ALA A 72 -48.09 -12.09 39.41
N PRO A 73 -48.94 -11.17 39.92
CA PRO A 73 -49.90 -10.47 39.09
C PRO A 73 -49.18 -9.54 38.11
N GLU A 74 -49.66 -9.50 36.87
CA GLU A 74 -49.17 -8.65 35.79
C GLU A 74 -49.01 -7.19 36.26
N ALA A 75 -47.78 -6.69 36.27
CA ALA A 75 -47.50 -5.30 36.59
C ALA A 75 -48.08 -4.39 35.48
N LYS A 76 -49.11 -3.64 35.83
CA LYS A 76 -49.73 -2.63 34.95
C LYS A 76 -48.75 -1.47 34.74
N CYS A 77 -48.61 -1.00 33.50
CA CYS A 77 -47.77 0.17 33.20
C CYS A 77 -48.21 1.38 34.04
N ARG A 78 -47.29 2.08 34.70
CA ARG A 78 -47.60 3.20 35.60
C ARG A 78 -48.25 4.41 34.90
N ASN A 79 -48.07 4.52 33.58
CA ASN A 79 -48.60 5.63 32.78
C ASN A 79 -49.98 5.32 32.15
N CYS A 80 -50.22 4.07 31.71
CA CYS A 80 -51.46 3.72 30.99
C CYS A 80 -52.27 2.57 31.62
N SER A 81 -51.80 2.02 32.73
CA SER A 81 -52.46 0.98 33.55
C SER A 81 -52.85 -0.32 32.83
N LYS A 82 -52.31 -0.57 31.63
CA LYS A 82 -52.55 -1.80 30.85
C LYS A 82 -51.50 -2.88 31.19
N PRO A 83 -51.89 -4.16 31.31
CA PRO A 83 -50.94 -5.27 31.47
C PRO A 83 -50.23 -5.59 30.14
N GLY A 84 -48.93 -5.92 30.19
CA GLY A 84 -48.14 -6.37 29.04
C GLY A 84 -47.60 -5.30 28.08
N ALA A 85 -47.52 -4.03 28.50
CA ALA A 85 -47.13 -2.94 27.61
C ALA A 85 -45.61 -2.99 27.24
N LYS A 86 -45.30 -3.05 25.94
CA LYS A 86 -43.93 -3.03 25.39
C LYS A 86 -43.24 -1.68 25.67
N LEU A 87 -41.89 -1.67 25.75
CA LEU A 87 -40.98 -0.52 26.02
C LEU A 87 -41.39 0.87 25.51
N LYS A 88 -42.21 0.94 24.46
CA LYS A 88 -42.75 2.15 23.83
C LYS A 88 -43.61 3.00 24.77
N CYS A 89 -44.25 2.40 25.78
CA CYS A 89 -45.09 3.14 26.74
C CYS A 89 -44.29 3.90 27.82
N ASN A 90 -42.97 3.66 27.92
CA ASN A 90 -42.07 4.33 28.87
C ASN A 90 -41.19 5.40 28.23
N LEU A 91 -41.31 5.65 26.92
CA LEU A 91 -40.48 6.65 26.24
C LEU A 91 -41.31 7.93 26.02
N PRO A 92 -40.96 9.06 26.67
CA PRO A 92 -41.62 10.32 26.40
C PRO A 92 -41.42 10.70 24.93
N GLU A 93 -42.50 11.02 24.22
CA GLU A 93 -42.49 11.37 22.78
C GLU A 93 -41.57 12.56 22.43
N ASN A 94 -41.10 13.29 23.45
CA ASN A 94 -40.29 14.50 23.33
C ASN A 94 -38.97 14.42 24.12
N MET A 95 -38.24 13.30 24.07
CA MET A 95 -36.84 13.32 24.50
C MET A 95 -36.00 14.08 23.46
N ARG A 96 -35.37 15.19 23.87
CA ARG A 96 -34.48 15.99 23.02
C ARG A 96 -33.41 15.09 22.41
N GLY A 97 -33.38 14.98 21.09
CA GLY A 97 -32.44 14.11 20.37
C GLY A 97 -33.02 12.79 19.87
N TYR A 98 -34.33 12.53 20.00
CA TYR A 98 -34.98 11.35 19.43
C TYR A 98 -36.28 11.70 18.71
N LYS A 99 -36.48 11.15 17.51
CA LYS A 99 -37.74 11.24 16.75
C LYS A 99 -38.08 9.84 16.25
N ASN A 100 -39.32 9.41 16.48
CA ASN A 100 -39.79 8.06 16.12
C ASN A 100 -38.93 6.92 16.69
N GLY A 101 -38.33 7.11 17.88
CA GLY A 101 -37.49 6.11 18.54
C GLY A 101 -36.08 5.95 17.96
N LEU A 102 -35.69 6.77 16.98
CA LEU A 102 -34.33 6.82 16.46
C LEU A 102 -33.59 8.06 16.96
N PRO A 103 -32.27 7.96 17.25
CA PRO A 103 -31.44 9.12 17.54
C PRO A 103 -31.55 10.12 16.40
N TYR A 104 -32.06 11.31 16.71
CA TYR A 104 -32.35 12.38 15.78
C TYR A 104 -31.73 13.67 16.28
N PHE A 105 -30.57 14.01 15.74
CA PHE A 105 -29.83 15.21 16.13
C PHE A 105 -30.39 16.44 15.42
N HIS A 106 -31.20 17.23 16.14
CA HIS A 106 -31.46 18.62 15.78
C HIS A 106 -30.45 19.52 16.48
N ARG A 107 -29.30 19.72 15.84
CA ARG A 107 -28.49 20.92 16.08
C ARG A 107 -28.91 21.94 15.04
N GLU A 108 -29.86 22.79 15.41
CA GLU A 108 -30.13 23.99 14.65
C GLU A 108 -28.94 24.94 14.87
N LEU A 109 -28.18 25.17 13.80
CA LEU A 109 -27.05 26.09 13.85
C LEU A 109 -27.57 27.50 14.14
N SER A 110 -26.99 28.16 15.15
CA SER A 110 -27.33 29.55 15.48
C SER A 110 -27.06 30.47 14.27
N LYS A 111 -27.62 31.67 14.28
CA LYS A 111 -27.36 32.65 13.22
C LYS A 111 -25.87 33.02 13.18
N GLU A 112 -25.20 33.09 14.33
CA GLU A 112 -23.74 33.27 14.37
C GLU A 112 -23.00 32.07 13.78
N GLU A 113 -23.38 30.83 14.12
CA GLU A 113 -22.76 29.62 13.58
C GLU A 113 -22.95 29.49 12.06
N LYS A 114 -24.13 29.84 11.55
CA LYS A 114 -24.40 29.90 10.09
C LYS A 114 -23.56 30.96 9.39
N ASN A 115 -23.37 32.11 10.03
CA ASN A 115 -22.50 33.16 9.49
C ASN A 115 -21.01 32.76 9.53
N LEU A 116 -20.59 31.99 10.53
CA LEU A 116 -19.23 31.43 10.65
C LEU A 116 -18.95 30.32 9.61
N ILE A 117 -19.97 29.52 9.26
CA ILE A 117 -19.88 28.47 8.25
C ILE A 117 -19.81 29.06 6.83
N GLY A 118 -20.43 30.22 6.61
CA GLY A 118 -20.38 30.94 5.33
C GLY A 118 -21.08 30.20 4.18
N ASP A 119 -20.69 30.53 2.94
CA ASP A 119 -21.18 29.86 1.74
C ASP A 119 -20.20 28.77 1.29
N ILE A 120 -20.57 27.51 1.51
CA ILE A 120 -19.78 26.34 1.11
C ILE A 120 -20.13 25.90 -0.32
N ALA A 121 -20.95 26.65 -1.06
CA ALA A 121 -21.26 26.30 -2.43
C ALA A 121 -19.97 26.32 -3.29
N PRO A 122 -19.69 25.26 -4.07
CA PRO A 122 -18.52 25.21 -4.92
C PRO A 122 -18.56 26.37 -5.94
N GLN A 123 -17.63 27.31 -5.79
CA GLN A 123 -17.54 28.46 -6.68
C GLN A 123 -16.86 28.06 -7.99
N LYS A 124 -17.38 28.59 -9.10
CA LYS A 124 -16.84 28.39 -10.44
C LYS A 124 -15.46 29.04 -10.53
N ILE A 125 -14.43 28.26 -10.83
CA ILE A 125 -13.08 28.78 -11.08
C ILE A 125 -13.08 29.47 -12.44
N GLU A 126 -13.01 30.80 -12.44
CA GLU A 126 -12.75 31.56 -13.66
C GLU A 126 -11.26 31.49 -13.98
N LEU A 127 -10.91 30.75 -15.04
CA LEU A 127 -9.56 30.80 -15.61
C LEU A 127 -9.39 32.14 -16.32
N LYS A 128 -8.81 33.12 -15.61
CA LYS A 128 -8.39 34.39 -16.21
C LYS A 128 -7.22 34.11 -17.17
N PRO A 129 -7.32 34.43 -18.47
CA PRO A 129 -6.26 34.14 -19.42
C PRO A 129 -5.02 34.98 -19.10
N ALA A 130 -3.86 34.32 -19.11
CA ALA A 130 -2.55 34.92 -18.95
C ALA A 130 -2.30 35.94 -20.07
N GLY A 131 -2.31 37.22 -19.71
CA GLY A 131 -1.81 38.31 -20.55
C GLY A 131 -0.30 38.43 -20.39
N LEU A 132 0.44 38.12 -21.45
CA LEU A 132 1.86 38.39 -21.60
C LEU A 132 2.09 39.87 -21.99
N LYS A 133 3.23 40.43 -21.55
CA LYS A 133 3.90 41.72 -21.93
C LYS A 133 3.44 42.94 -21.10
N GLU A 134 4.29 43.84 -20.57
CA GLU A 134 5.70 44.18 -20.79
C GLU A 134 6.21 45.07 -19.62
N GLN A 135 7.51 44.98 -19.33
CA GLN A 135 8.44 46.03 -18.86
C GLN A 135 8.14 46.84 -17.57
N GLY A 136 9.08 46.72 -16.63
CA GLY A 136 9.70 47.90 -16.03
C GLY A 136 9.16 48.35 -14.68
N LEU A 137 9.92 48.02 -13.63
CA LEU A 137 10.20 48.89 -12.49
C LEU A 137 8.97 49.34 -11.65
N LEU A 138 8.48 48.45 -10.78
CA LEU A 138 7.95 48.86 -9.48
C LEU A 138 8.14 47.75 -8.44
N MET A 139 9.40 47.45 -8.14
CA MET A 139 9.75 46.87 -6.83
C MET A 139 9.45 47.92 -5.77
N PHE A 140 8.76 47.53 -4.69
CA PHE A 140 8.66 48.17 -3.35
C PHE A 140 7.28 48.32 -2.71
N PHE A 141 6.22 47.65 -3.15
CA PHE A 141 5.00 47.57 -2.30
C PHE A 141 4.18 46.30 -2.58
N PHE A 142 4.73 45.12 -2.26
CA PHE A 142 3.90 43.94 -2.05
C PHE A 142 4.26 43.27 -0.72
N ILE A 143 3.22 43.20 0.11
CA ILE A 143 3.14 42.61 1.43
C ILE A 143 3.61 41.15 1.36
N LEU A 144 4.35 40.71 2.41
CA LEU A 144 4.66 39.31 2.70
C LEU A 144 3.40 38.43 2.60
N GLN A 145 3.15 37.82 1.45
CA GLN A 145 2.39 36.60 1.35
C GLN A 145 3.41 35.50 1.08
N PRO A 146 3.47 34.43 1.91
CA PRO A 146 4.27 33.27 1.52
C PRO A 146 3.69 32.77 0.20
N ASP A 147 4.54 32.65 -0.81
CA ASP A 147 4.17 31.94 -2.04
C ASP A 147 3.52 30.62 -1.63
N PRO A 148 2.39 30.21 -2.24
CA PRO A 148 1.85 28.88 -1.99
C PRO A 148 2.97 27.90 -2.30
N VAL A 149 3.44 27.20 -1.26
CA VAL A 149 4.46 26.17 -1.41
C VAL A 149 3.95 25.25 -2.52
N GLN A 150 4.65 25.24 -3.66
CA GLN A 150 4.33 24.30 -4.72
C GLN A 150 4.46 22.91 -4.11
N HIS A 151 3.32 22.25 -3.95
CA HIS A 151 3.24 20.90 -3.45
C HIS A 151 2.69 20.02 -4.55
N ASP A 152 3.32 18.86 -4.78
CA ASP A 152 2.87 17.92 -5.81
C ASP A 152 1.65 17.09 -5.39
N GLY A 153 1.12 17.35 -4.19
CA GLY A 153 -0.07 16.70 -3.61
C GLY A 153 -1.39 17.29 -4.09
N SER A 154 -2.50 16.64 -3.71
CA SER A 154 -3.84 17.14 -4.00
C SER A 154 -4.11 18.46 -3.28
N ALA A 155 -5.01 19.28 -3.83
CA ALA A 155 -5.41 20.55 -3.22
C ALA A 155 -5.99 20.41 -1.79
N TRP A 156 -6.37 19.19 -1.40
CA TRP A 156 -6.88 18.89 -0.06
C TRP A 156 -5.77 18.64 0.96
N ASN A 157 -4.57 18.28 0.51
CA ASN A 157 -3.41 17.99 1.34
C ASN A 157 -2.50 19.21 1.52
N LYS A 158 -3.06 20.26 2.12
CA LYS A 158 -2.30 21.47 2.46
C LYS A 158 -1.24 21.24 3.54
N ALA A 159 -1.41 20.20 4.37
CA ALA A 159 -0.52 19.87 5.47
C ALA A 159 0.69 19.01 5.05
N GLY A 160 0.76 18.57 3.78
CA GLY A 160 1.83 17.72 3.28
C GLY A 160 1.86 16.32 3.90
N THR A 161 0.69 15.81 4.31
CA THR A 161 0.50 14.42 4.76
C THR A 161 0.76 13.45 3.61
N PHE A 162 0.87 12.15 3.92
CA PHE A 162 1.03 11.11 2.91
C PHE A 162 -0.22 11.02 2.02
N GLU A 163 -0.02 10.99 0.70
CA GLU A 163 -1.05 10.64 -0.29
C GLU A 163 -0.48 9.60 -1.24
N GLU A 164 -1.32 8.68 -1.70
CA GLU A 164 -0.94 7.66 -2.67
C GLU A 164 -2.02 7.53 -3.74
N ARG A 165 -1.57 7.43 -4.99
CA ARG A 165 -2.43 7.05 -6.12
C ARG A 165 -1.87 5.79 -6.75
N VAL A 166 -2.66 4.72 -6.68
CA VAL A 166 -2.36 3.46 -7.37
C VAL A 166 -2.62 3.64 -8.86
N VAL A 167 -1.62 3.31 -9.68
CA VAL A 167 -1.60 3.45 -11.13
C VAL A 167 -1.16 2.15 -11.84
N THR A 168 -1.19 1.01 -11.14
CA THR A 168 -0.83 -0.32 -11.66
C THR A 168 -1.51 -0.66 -12.98
N LYS A 169 -2.81 -0.41 -13.12
CA LYS A 169 -3.54 -0.70 -14.38
C LYS A 169 -3.02 0.10 -15.57
N TRP A 170 -2.73 1.38 -15.36
CA TRP A 170 -2.12 2.22 -16.39
C TRP A 170 -0.75 1.65 -16.79
N ALA A 171 0.04 1.22 -15.81
CA ALA A 171 1.37 0.67 -16.06
C ALA A 171 1.31 -0.65 -16.84
N GLU A 172 0.42 -1.57 -16.45
CA GLU A 172 0.19 -2.83 -17.17
C GLU A 172 -0.19 -2.61 -18.64
N ASP A 173 -1.05 -1.65 -18.92
CA ASP A 173 -1.48 -1.33 -20.28
C ASP A 173 -0.36 -0.63 -21.07
N LYS A 174 0.41 0.26 -20.40
CA LYS A 174 1.56 0.92 -21.02
C LYS A 174 2.66 -0.07 -21.40
N TRP A 175 2.93 -1.07 -20.56
CA TRP A 175 3.87 -2.14 -20.91
C TRP A 175 3.46 -2.88 -22.17
N LYS A 176 2.17 -3.18 -22.33
CA LYS A 176 1.65 -3.81 -23.56
C LYS A 176 1.84 -2.90 -24.77
N GLU A 177 1.57 -1.60 -24.63
CA GLU A 177 1.75 -0.63 -25.70
C GLU A 177 3.22 -0.51 -26.15
N ILE A 178 4.15 -0.38 -25.21
CA ILE A 178 5.57 -0.16 -25.49
C ILE A 178 6.20 -1.36 -26.18
N PHE A 179 5.89 -2.58 -25.72
CA PHE A 179 6.55 -3.79 -26.23
C PHE A 179 5.88 -4.37 -27.48
N THR A 180 4.56 -4.26 -27.62
CA THR A 180 3.86 -4.93 -28.72
C THR A 180 4.24 -4.34 -30.06
N GLY A 181 4.93 -5.12 -30.89
CA GLY A 181 5.32 -4.71 -32.24
C GLY A 181 6.57 -3.84 -32.29
N ALA A 182 7.25 -3.61 -31.16
CA ALA A 182 8.57 -2.99 -31.16
C ALA A 182 9.57 -3.86 -31.94
N THR A 183 10.35 -3.22 -32.81
CA THR A 183 11.32 -3.90 -33.67
C THR A 183 12.70 -3.32 -33.49
N TYR A 184 13.72 -4.17 -33.60
CA TYR A 184 15.12 -3.77 -33.53
C TYR A 184 15.93 -4.60 -34.53
N SER A 185 16.73 -3.93 -35.34
CA SER A 185 17.55 -4.58 -36.35
C SER A 185 19.02 -4.21 -36.20
N GLU A 186 19.88 -5.21 -36.25
CA GLU A 186 21.33 -5.04 -36.23
C GLU A 186 21.95 -6.00 -37.26
N GLY A 187 22.60 -5.43 -38.29
CA GLY A 187 23.19 -6.20 -39.38
C GLY A 187 22.14 -7.03 -40.14
N ASN A 188 22.27 -8.35 -40.10
CA ASN A 188 21.40 -9.32 -40.77
C ASN A 188 20.30 -9.92 -39.86
N LEU A 189 20.13 -9.37 -38.65
CA LEU A 189 19.17 -9.84 -37.65
C LEU A 189 18.13 -8.76 -37.39
N GLN A 190 16.84 -9.14 -37.40
CA GLN A 190 15.74 -8.28 -37.01
C GLN A 190 14.90 -8.98 -35.95
N ALA A 191 14.85 -8.40 -34.76
CA ALA A 191 13.94 -8.81 -33.69
C ALA A 191 12.61 -8.07 -33.78
N THR A 192 11.54 -8.78 -33.43
CA THR A 192 10.20 -8.24 -33.19
C THR A 192 9.71 -8.74 -31.84
N LEU A 193 9.38 -7.81 -30.96
CA LEU A 193 8.80 -8.08 -29.65
C LEU A 193 7.28 -8.32 -29.79
N LYS A 194 6.76 -9.27 -29.03
CA LYS A 194 5.32 -9.54 -28.94
C LYS A 194 4.76 -8.90 -27.67
N ALA A 195 3.44 -9.01 -27.48
CA ALA A 195 2.81 -8.55 -26.26
C ALA A 195 3.41 -9.27 -25.03
N PRO A 196 3.69 -8.54 -23.93
CA PRO A 196 4.18 -9.15 -22.70
C PRO A 196 3.11 -10.04 -22.07
N GLU A 197 3.57 -11.15 -21.50
CA GLU A 197 2.78 -12.15 -20.80
C GLU A 197 3.15 -12.15 -19.31
N LYS A 198 2.21 -12.59 -18.46
CA LYS A 198 2.43 -12.75 -17.01
C LYS A 198 3.03 -11.50 -16.33
N ILE A 199 2.51 -10.33 -16.68
CA ILE A 199 2.86 -9.08 -15.98
C ILE A 199 2.34 -9.18 -14.55
N SER A 200 3.23 -9.03 -13.57
CA SER A 200 2.93 -9.05 -12.15
C SER A 200 3.74 -7.95 -11.47
N GLY A 201 3.11 -7.19 -10.59
CA GLY A 201 3.76 -6.08 -9.91
C GLY A 201 2.79 -4.99 -9.52
N ASP A 202 3.34 -3.87 -9.06
CA ASP A 202 2.57 -2.71 -8.65
C ASP A 202 3.24 -1.40 -9.08
N ALA A 203 2.41 -0.38 -9.20
CA ALA A 203 2.85 0.98 -9.48
C ALA A 203 1.99 1.97 -8.71
N SER A 204 2.64 2.85 -7.97
CA SER A 204 1.98 3.93 -7.25
C SER A 204 2.79 5.22 -7.27
N ILE A 205 2.07 6.33 -7.15
CA ILE A 205 2.65 7.66 -7.03
C ILE A 205 2.31 8.16 -5.63
N CYS A 206 3.35 8.27 -4.81
CA CYS A 206 3.24 8.70 -3.42
C CYS A 206 3.69 10.15 -3.29
N VAL A 207 2.93 10.97 -2.57
CA VAL A 207 3.34 12.32 -2.20
C VAL A 207 3.68 12.33 -0.72
N VAL A 208 4.95 12.57 -0.41
CA VAL A 208 5.47 12.60 0.96
C VAL A 208 6.10 13.95 1.20
N ARG A 209 5.57 14.72 2.18
CA ARG A 209 6.06 16.07 2.50
C ARG A 209 6.10 16.98 1.26
N GLY A 210 5.06 16.89 0.43
CA GLY A 210 4.90 17.71 -0.77
C GLY A 210 5.71 17.27 -2.00
N LYS A 211 6.50 16.18 -1.91
CA LYS A 211 7.30 15.66 -3.04
C LYS A 211 6.72 14.35 -3.58
N LYS A 212 6.54 14.26 -4.90
CA LYS A 212 6.19 12.99 -5.57
C LYS A 212 7.35 11.98 -5.51
N ARG A 213 6.97 10.72 -5.33
CA ARG A 213 7.79 9.52 -5.44
C ARG A 213 7.08 8.58 -6.39
N TYR A 214 7.79 8.17 -7.44
CA TYR A 214 7.29 7.26 -8.45
C TYR A 214 7.81 5.88 -8.10
N LEU A 215 6.93 5.02 -7.60
CA LEU A 215 7.28 3.68 -7.17
C LEU A 215 6.66 2.69 -8.15
N PHE A 216 7.49 1.81 -8.70
CA PHE A 216 7.02 0.68 -9.47
C PHE A 216 7.99 -0.48 -9.31
N ASP A 217 7.43 -1.68 -9.35
CA ASP A 217 8.17 -2.94 -9.36
C ASP A 217 7.36 -3.93 -10.19
N PHE A 218 7.96 -4.45 -11.27
CA PHE A 218 7.32 -5.39 -12.17
C PHE A 218 8.22 -6.57 -12.53
N SER A 219 7.57 -7.72 -12.65
CA SER A 219 8.09 -8.92 -13.30
C SER A 219 7.21 -9.26 -14.50
N LEU A 220 7.81 -9.57 -15.65
CA LEU A 220 7.08 -9.94 -16.86
C LEU A 220 7.85 -10.93 -17.74
N LYS A 221 7.11 -11.67 -18.58
CA LYS A 221 7.68 -12.51 -19.65
C LYS A 221 7.42 -11.87 -21.00
N LEU A 222 8.46 -11.69 -21.80
CA LEU A 222 8.38 -11.01 -23.08
C LEU A 222 8.79 -11.95 -24.23
N PRO A 223 7.83 -12.53 -24.96
CA PRO A 223 8.10 -13.32 -26.14
C PRO A 223 8.65 -12.44 -27.29
N PHE A 224 9.59 -12.99 -28.05
CA PHE A 224 10.15 -12.32 -29.22
C PHE A 224 10.45 -13.29 -30.36
N GLU A 225 10.61 -12.72 -31.54
CA GLU A 225 10.91 -13.43 -32.78
C GLU A 225 12.05 -12.72 -33.51
N VAL A 226 13.08 -13.46 -33.94
CA VAL A 226 14.24 -12.95 -34.68
C VAL A 226 14.23 -13.52 -36.08
N ALA A 227 14.10 -12.66 -37.08
CA ALA A 227 14.27 -12.98 -38.49
C ALA A 227 15.73 -12.75 -38.91
N ILE A 228 16.30 -13.73 -39.60
CA ILE A 228 17.64 -13.66 -40.20
C ILE A 228 17.46 -13.41 -41.69
N SER A 229 18.25 -12.53 -42.30
CA SER A 229 18.16 -12.21 -43.75
C SER A 229 18.30 -13.42 -44.69
N GLY A 230 18.73 -14.58 -44.19
CA GLY A 230 18.75 -15.87 -44.91
C GLY A 230 17.43 -16.65 -44.90
N GLY A 231 16.33 -16.07 -44.40
CA GLY A 231 14.99 -16.70 -44.34
C GLY A 231 14.73 -17.57 -43.10
N SER A 232 15.75 -17.79 -42.27
CA SER A 232 15.61 -18.48 -40.99
C SER A 232 14.93 -17.59 -39.94
N THR A 233 14.14 -18.19 -39.06
CA THR A 233 13.48 -17.49 -37.94
C THR A 233 13.66 -18.25 -36.63
N CYS A 234 14.05 -17.53 -35.60
CA CYS A 234 14.21 -18.02 -34.23
C CYS A 234 13.18 -17.35 -33.31
N LYS A 235 12.73 -18.08 -32.30
CA LYS A 235 11.81 -17.57 -31.29
C LYS A 235 12.43 -17.73 -29.91
N GLY A 236 12.11 -16.81 -29.02
CA GLY A 236 12.57 -16.83 -27.65
C GLY A 236 11.66 -16.06 -26.72
N THR A 237 12.04 -16.02 -25.46
CA THR A 237 11.33 -15.32 -24.40
C THR A 237 12.36 -14.72 -23.46
N TYR A 238 12.17 -13.44 -23.12
CA TYR A 238 12.83 -12.83 -21.98
C TYR A 238 11.98 -13.02 -20.73
N GLU A 239 12.63 -13.32 -19.62
CA GLU A 239 12.05 -13.27 -18.28
C GLU A 239 12.76 -12.16 -17.56
N MET A 240 12.01 -11.10 -17.24
CA MET A 240 12.49 -9.85 -16.68
C MET A 240 11.89 -9.73 -15.29
N ASN A 241 12.75 -9.69 -14.28
CA ASN A 241 12.35 -9.50 -12.88
C ASN A 241 12.92 -8.18 -12.36
N ASP A 242 12.32 -7.69 -11.27
CA ASP A 242 12.75 -6.51 -10.53
C ASP A 242 12.89 -5.26 -11.41
N ILE A 243 11.95 -5.06 -12.35
CA ILE A 243 11.90 -3.86 -13.17
C ILE A 243 11.42 -2.71 -12.31
N SER A 244 12.36 -1.93 -11.78
CA SER A 244 12.12 -0.81 -10.88
C SER A 244 12.80 0.49 -11.37
N SER A 245 12.76 1.55 -10.54
CA SER A 245 13.45 2.82 -10.82
C SER A 245 14.97 2.74 -10.77
N ASP A 246 15.52 1.63 -10.25
CA ASP A 246 16.92 1.56 -9.82
C ASP A 246 17.87 1.04 -10.92
N GLU A 247 17.33 0.75 -12.11
CA GLU A 247 18.06 0.32 -13.32
C GLU A 247 18.83 -1.02 -13.20
N ASP A 248 18.73 -1.73 -12.07
CA ASP A 248 19.38 -3.02 -11.83
C ASP A 248 18.46 -4.20 -12.19
N TYR A 249 18.12 -4.31 -13.47
CA TYR A 249 17.15 -5.29 -13.97
C TYR A 249 17.71 -6.70 -14.11
N GLU A 250 16.97 -7.69 -13.62
CA GLU A 250 17.27 -9.10 -13.86
C GLU A 250 16.65 -9.58 -15.17
N ILE A 251 17.40 -9.51 -16.27
CA ILE A 251 16.94 -9.94 -17.60
C ILE A 251 17.60 -11.27 -17.97
N SER A 252 16.80 -12.32 -18.10
CA SER A 252 17.24 -13.62 -18.61
C SER A 252 16.58 -13.96 -19.95
N CYS A 253 17.30 -14.64 -20.83
CA CYS A 253 16.83 -14.98 -22.18
C CYS A 253 16.80 -16.49 -22.39
N ARG A 254 15.69 -17.01 -22.92
CA ARG A 254 15.55 -18.42 -23.34
C ARG A 254 15.10 -18.50 -24.79
N LEU A 255 15.85 -19.23 -25.61
CA LEU A 255 15.48 -19.54 -26.99
C LEU A 255 14.64 -20.82 -27.03
N THR A 256 13.45 -20.77 -27.64
CA THR A 256 12.54 -21.92 -27.75
C THR A 256 12.83 -22.76 -29.00
N LYS A 257 13.30 -22.14 -30.08
CA LYS A 257 13.66 -22.83 -31.33
C LYS A 257 15.14 -22.69 -31.61
N LYS A 258 15.89 -23.80 -31.54
CA LYS A 258 17.29 -23.85 -31.98
C LYS A 258 17.35 -23.80 -33.51
N LEU A 259 18.31 -23.04 -34.04
CA LEU A 259 18.62 -23.00 -35.47
C LEU A 259 19.50 -24.21 -35.82
N ASN A 260 19.38 -24.70 -37.06
CA ASN A 260 20.15 -25.86 -37.52
C ASN A 260 21.63 -25.50 -37.76
N ASN A 261 21.91 -24.24 -38.05
CA ASN A 261 23.26 -23.74 -38.27
C ASN A 261 23.84 -23.21 -36.96
N ALA A 262 24.91 -23.84 -36.48
CA ALA A 262 25.58 -23.48 -35.22
C ALA A 262 26.13 -22.04 -35.23
N SER A 263 26.59 -21.55 -36.39
CA SER A 263 27.12 -20.18 -36.52
C SER A 263 25.99 -19.14 -36.38
N GLU A 264 24.87 -19.35 -37.06
CA GLU A 264 23.68 -18.50 -36.93
C GLU A 264 23.11 -18.54 -35.51
N GLN A 265 23.08 -19.72 -34.88
CA GLN A 265 22.62 -19.85 -33.50
C GLN A 265 23.49 -19.05 -32.53
N SER A 266 24.82 -19.11 -32.68
CA SER A 266 25.74 -18.35 -31.84
C SER A 266 25.60 -16.84 -32.06
N ALA A 267 25.43 -16.41 -33.31
CA ALA A 267 25.18 -15.01 -33.65
C ALA A 267 23.86 -14.49 -33.05
N VAL A 268 22.76 -15.24 -33.19
CA VAL A 268 21.47 -14.89 -32.58
C VAL A 268 21.58 -14.86 -31.06
N GLN A 269 22.24 -15.84 -30.45
CA GLN A 269 22.43 -15.87 -29.00
C GLN A 269 23.24 -14.66 -28.52
N ALA A 270 24.30 -14.27 -29.24
CA ALA A 270 25.08 -13.08 -28.94
C ALA A 270 24.26 -11.78 -29.10
N PHE A 271 23.35 -11.74 -30.08
CA PHE A 271 22.47 -10.59 -30.31
C PHE A 271 21.38 -10.44 -29.24
N VAL A 272 20.86 -11.55 -28.69
CA VAL A 272 19.75 -11.50 -27.70
C VAL A 272 20.21 -11.56 -26.25
N ALA A 273 21.27 -12.30 -25.92
CA ALA A 273 21.64 -12.59 -24.54
C ALA A 273 22.83 -11.76 -24.01
N LYS A 274 23.48 -10.97 -24.86
CA LYS A 274 24.61 -10.16 -24.43
C LYS A 274 24.11 -8.90 -23.72
N LYS A 275 24.50 -8.76 -22.44
CA LYS A 275 24.22 -7.58 -21.63
C LYS A 275 24.69 -6.31 -22.36
N ASP A 276 23.86 -5.27 -22.29
CA ASP A 276 24.09 -3.93 -22.85
C ASP A 276 24.36 -3.88 -24.36
N ASN A 277 23.99 -4.92 -25.10
CA ASN A 277 24.14 -4.95 -26.55
C ASN A 277 22.93 -5.56 -27.26
N GLY A 278 22.88 -5.42 -28.58
CA GLY A 278 21.84 -5.99 -29.43
C GLY A 278 20.44 -5.68 -28.93
N LEU A 279 19.61 -6.72 -28.86
CA LEU A 279 18.22 -6.59 -28.43
C LEU A 279 18.08 -6.21 -26.96
N GLN A 280 18.99 -6.64 -26.09
CA GLN A 280 18.91 -6.32 -24.66
C GLN A 280 19.10 -4.83 -24.39
N LYS A 281 19.97 -4.16 -25.15
CA LYS A 281 20.11 -2.70 -25.10
C LYS A 281 18.80 -1.98 -25.47
N GLU A 282 18.10 -2.49 -26.49
CA GLU A 282 16.81 -1.95 -26.88
C GLU A 282 15.73 -2.18 -25.80
N LEU A 283 15.74 -3.33 -25.12
CA LEU A 283 14.84 -3.56 -23.99
C LEU A 283 15.02 -2.52 -22.89
N VAL A 284 16.26 -2.23 -22.50
CA VAL A 284 16.57 -1.20 -21.50
C VAL A 284 16.09 0.18 -21.98
N ARG A 285 16.23 0.49 -23.27
CA ARG A 285 15.68 1.72 -23.86
C ARG A 285 14.15 1.79 -23.79
N LEU A 286 13.45 0.69 -24.01
CA LEU A 286 11.99 0.64 -23.89
C LEU A 286 11.53 0.78 -22.44
N ILE A 287 12.26 0.20 -21.49
CA ILE A 287 12.01 0.39 -20.05
C ILE A 287 12.21 1.86 -19.65
N SER A 288 13.23 2.54 -20.17
CA SER A 288 13.45 3.95 -19.87
C SER A 288 12.37 4.87 -20.47
N VAL A 289 11.78 4.49 -21.61
CA VAL A 289 10.58 5.15 -22.16
C VAL A 289 9.41 4.99 -21.18
N PHE A 290 9.16 3.79 -20.68
CA PHE A 290 8.14 3.55 -19.65
C PHE A 290 8.38 4.43 -18.42
N ALA A 291 9.59 4.43 -17.87
CA ALA A 291 9.92 5.21 -16.67
C ALA A 291 9.71 6.72 -16.89
N SER A 292 10.06 7.23 -18.08
CA SER A 292 9.88 8.64 -18.43
C SER A 292 8.40 9.03 -18.58
N GLU A 293 7.57 8.13 -19.10
CA GLU A 293 6.12 8.34 -19.19
C GLU A 293 5.42 8.18 -17.84
N PHE A 294 5.91 7.29 -16.98
CA PHE A 294 5.40 7.10 -15.63
C PHE A 294 5.59 8.35 -14.77
N GLN A 295 6.72 9.06 -14.95
CA GLN A 295 6.98 10.34 -14.30
C GLN A 295 6.02 11.46 -14.73
N GLN A 296 5.30 11.30 -15.84
CA GLN A 296 4.31 12.27 -16.33
C GLN A 296 2.90 12.00 -15.78
N GLN A 297 2.70 10.91 -15.03
CA GLN A 297 1.42 10.60 -14.39
C GLN A 297 1.18 11.46 -13.14
#